data_AF-A0A8B9M114-F1
#
_entry.id   AF-A0A8B9M114-F1
#
_cell.length_a   1.000
_cell.length_b   1.000
_cell.length_c   1.000
_cell.angle_alpha   90.00
_cell.angle_beta   90.00
_cell.angle_gamma   90.00
#
_symmetry.space_group_name_H-M   'P 1'
#
loop_
_entity.id
_entity.type
_entity.pdbx_description
1 polymer ?
#
loop_
_entity_poly.entity_id
_entity_poly.type
_entity_poly.pdbx_seq_one_letter_code
_entity_poly.pdbx_strand_id
1 'polypeptide(L)'
;MCIILLPSRVVNTNDGPRALTLEDYLNGNFQYKTFFPYWVSDNEYLHQSAEDDIILYNVEMNYPTTIMTNSTMKQVNASNYVLSADKYFIALESNYSKLWRYSYTASYHIYDLIYG
;
A
#
# COMPACT_ATOMS: atom_id res chain seq x y z
N MET A 1 -9.90 3.37 16.13
CA MET A 1 -10.85 2.25 16.24
C MET A 1 -11.80 2.34 15.06
N CYS A 2 -11.72 1.42 14.09
CA CYS A 2 -12.64 1.40 12.94
C CYS A 2 -13.73 0.36 13.23
N ILE A 3 -15.00 0.75 13.13
CA ILE A 3 -16.14 -0.15 13.22
C ILE A 3 -16.49 -0.55 11.79
N ILE A 4 -16.50 -1.84 11.50
CA ILE A 4 -16.84 -2.37 10.18
C ILE A 4 -18.29 -2.86 10.25
N LEU A 5 -19.16 -2.29 9.41
CA LEU A 5 -20.52 -2.77 9.22
C LEU A 5 -20.53 -3.74 8.05
N LEU A 6 -20.58 -5.04 8.35
CA LEU A 6 -20.81 -6.06 7.32
C LEU A 6 -22.32 -6.13 7.02
N PRO A 7 -22.73 -6.07 5.75
CA PRO A 7 -24.14 -6.19 5.39
C PRO A 7 -24.64 -7.60 5.74
N SER A 8 -25.78 -7.71 6.41
CA SER A 8 -26.38 -9.01 6.77
C SER A 8 -26.86 -9.81 5.57
N ARG A 9 -27.00 -9.16 4.40
CA ARG A 9 -27.38 -9.79 3.12
C ARG A 9 -26.56 -9.20 1.99
N VAL A 10 -26.07 -10.06 1.11
CA VAL A 10 -25.40 -9.70 -0.13
C VAL A 10 -26.46 -9.54 -1.21
N VAL A 11 -26.54 -8.35 -1.82
CA VAL A 11 -27.44 -8.09 -2.95
C VAL A 11 -26.65 -8.33 -4.23
N ASN A 12 -26.94 -9.41 -4.94
CA ASN A 12 -26.47 -9.61 -6.31
C ASN A 12 -27.51 -9.00 -7.25
N THR A 13 -27.04 -8.30 -8.29
CA THR A 13 -27.88 -7.55 -9.25
C THR A 13 -28.96 -8.39 -9.94
N ASN A 14 -28.83 -9.72 -9.97
CA ASN A 14 -29.71 -10.62 -10.72
C ASN A 14 -30.47 -11.66 -9.86
N ASP A 15 -30.13 -11.86 -8.58
CA ASP A 15 -30.53 -13.08 -7.83
C ASP A 15 -31.20 -12.81 -6.47
N GLY A 16 -31.58 -11.55 -6.21
CA GLY A 16 -32.14 -11.15 -4.92
C GLY A 16 -31.12 -11.20 -3.76
N PRO A 17 -31.56 -10.89 -2.53
CA PRO A 17 -30.66 -10.79 -1.39
C PRO A 17 -30.34 -12.18 -0.79
N ARG A 18 -29.09 -12.61 -0.87
CA ARG A 18 -28.60 -13.88 -0.28
C ARG A 18 -27.87 -13.65 1.04
N ALA A 19 -27.73 -14.70 1.85
CA ALA A 19 -26.89 -14.68 3.04
C ALA A 19 -25.40 -14.62 2.67
N LEU A 20 -24.59 -14.01 3.53
CA LEU A 20 -23.12 -14.06 3.45
C LEU A 20 -22.65 -15.52 3.52
N THR A 21 -21.80 -15.91 2.58
CA THR A 21 -21.15 -17.22 2.60
C THR A 21 -19.73 -17.12 3.14
N LEU A 22 -19.14 -18.25 3.55
CA LEU A 22 -17.73 -18.29 3.93
C LEU A 22 -16.82 -17.89 2.74
N GLU A 23 -17.21 -18.27 1.53
CA GLU A 23 -16.47 -17.94 0.30
C GLU A 23 -16.40 -16.42 0.06
N ASP A 24 -17.47 -15.69 0.35
CA ASP A 24 -17.48 -14.21 0.27
C ASP A 24 -16.44 -13.57 1.19
N TYR A 25 -16.26 -14.15 2.38
CA TYR A 25 -15.29 -13.69 3.36
C TYR A 25 -13.85 -14.03 2.93
N LEU A 26 -13.62 -15.28 2.51
CA LEU A 26 -12.30 -15.76 2.10
C LEU A 26 -11.80 -15.08 0.82
N ASN A 27 -12.69 -14.79 -0.13
CA ASN A 27 -12.35 -14.06 -1.36
C ASN A 27 -12.11 -12.57 -1.12
N GLY A 28 -12.45 -12.05 0.06
CA GLY A 28 -12.26 -10.65 0.40
C GLY A 28 -13.18 -9.69 -0.36
N ASN A 29 -14.28 -10.18 -0.95
CA ASN A 29 -15.23 -9.37 -1.73
C ASN A 29 -15.81 -8.18 -0.94
N PHE A 30 -15.87 -8.30 0.39
CA PHE A 30 -16.41 -7.29 1.31
C PHE A 30 -15.34 -6.60 2.16
N GLN A 31 -14.08 -6.58 1.70
CA GLN A 31 -13.03 -5.83 2.39
C GLN A 31 -13.14 -4.34 2.07
N TYR A 32 -13.12 -3.52 3.12
CA TYR A 32 -13.06 -2.07 2.99
C TYR A 32 -11.62 -1.66 2.67
N LYS A 33 -11.47 -0.67 1.80
CA LYS A 33 -10.16 -0.08 1.52
C LYS A 33 -9.85 0.94 2.61
N THR A 34 -8.72 0.77 3.27
CA THR A 34 -8.14 1.79 4.16
C THR A 34 -7.13 2.61 3.42
N PHE A 35 -7.06 3.90 3.74
CA PHE A 35 -6.00 4.77 3.29
C PHE A 35 -5.24 5.33 4.49
N PHE A 36 -3.98 4.95 4.63
CA PHE A 36 -3.08 5.45 5.65
C PHE A 36 -1.94 6.20 4.96
N PRO A 37 -1.95 7.54 4.94
CA PRO A 37 -0.87 8.30 4.34
C PRO A 37 0.42 8.09 5.14
N TYR A 38 1.51 7.77 4.43
CA TYR A 38 2.84 7.67 5.04
C TYR A 38 3.49 9.05 5.05
N TRP A 39 3.34 9.78 6.15
CA TRP A 39 3.85 11.14 6.29
C TRP A 39 5.38 11.17 6.29
N VAL A 40 5.96 12.03 5.46
CA VAL A 40 7.40 12.28 5.40
C VAL A 40 7.77 13.70 5.85
N SER A 41 6.80 14.60 5.80
CA SER A 41 6.89 15.98 6.25
C SER A 41 5.51 16.44 6.73
N ASP A 42 5.39 17.67 7.21
CA ASP A 42 4.11 18.26 7.65
C ASP A 42 3.10 18.34 6.50
N ASN A 43 3.60 18.50 5.27
CA ASN A 43 2.79 18.83 4.09
C ASN A 43 2.88 17.76 2.99
N GLU A 44 3.61 16.67 3.24
CA GLU A 44 3.89 15.68 2.22
C GLU A 44 3.74 14.26 2.77
N TYR A 45 3.07 13.41 1.99
CA TYR A 45 2.94 12.01 2.29
C TYR A 45 3.21 11.14 1.07
N LEU A 46 3.65 9.92 1.33
CA LEU A 46 3.80 8.87 0.33
C LEU A 46 2.55 8.00 0.28
N HIS A 47 2.21 7.59 -0.93
CA HIS A 47 1.24 6.54 -1.17
C HIS A 47 1.58 5.80 -2.46
N GLN A 48 1.08 4.58 -2.57
CA GLN A 48 1.16 3.78 -3.78
C GLN A 48 -0.05 4.07 -4.67
N SER A 49 0.21 4.33 -5.94
CA SER A 49 -0.83 4.56 -6.95
C SER A 49 -1.55 3.26 -7.31
N ALA A 50 -2.64 3.36 -8.08
CA ALA A 50 -3.31 2.17 -8.63
C ALA A 50 -2.45 1.38 -9.62
N GLU A 51 -1.38 1.99 -10.15
CA GLU A 51 -0.43 1.40 -11.09
C GLU A 51 0.83 0.83 -10.39
N ASP A 52 0.83 0.81 -9.05
CA ASP A 52 1.96 0.42 -8.19
C ASP A 52 3.17 1.37 -8.25
N ASP A 53 2.96 2.62 -8.66
CA ASP A 53 3.99 3.66 -8.58
C ASP A 53 4.01 4.30 -7.19
N ILE A 54 5.20 4.72 -6.74
CA ILE A 54 5.36 5.42 -5.47
C ILE A 54 5.25 6.92 -5.73
N ILE A 55 4.21 7.54 -5.17
CA ILE A 55 3.90 8.96 -5.34
C ILE A 55 4.14 9.70 -4.03
N LEU A 56 4.93 10.78 -4.12
CA LEU A 56 5.03 11.82 -3.11
C LEU A 56 4.00 12.91 -3.40
N TYR A 57 3.01 13.03 -2.52
CA TYR A 57 1.94 13.99 -2.67
C TYR A 57 2.13 15.15 -1.72
N ASN A 58 2.21 16.37 -2.27
CA ASN A 58 2.22 17.60 -1.50
C ASN A 58 0.78 18.12 -1.31
N VAL A 59 0.31 18.20 -0.07
CA VAL A 59 -1.08 18.59 0.25
C VAL A 59 -1.35 20.07 0.05
N GLU A 60 -0.35 20.94 0.17
CA GLU A 60 -0.53 22.39 0.02
C GLU A 60 -0.63 22.78 -1.45
N MET A 61 0.26 22.24 -2.28
CA MET A 61 0.31 22.56 -3.71
C MET A 61 -0.63 21.69 -4.54
N ASN A 62 -1.22 20.65 -3.94
CA ASN A 62 -2.00 19.61 -4.63
C ASN A 62 -1.23 19.02 -5.81
N TYR A 63 0.07 18.79 -5.61
CA TYR A 63 1.01 18.37 -6.65
C TYR A 63 1.56 16.97 -6.34
N PRO A 64 1.18 15.94 -7.11
CA PRO A 64 1.78 14.62 -7.01
C PRO A 64 3.10 14.55 -7.79
N THR A 65 4.14 14.03 -7.16
CA THR A 65 5.43 13.73 -7.79
C THR A 65 5.68 12.23 -7.73
N THR A 66 5.86 11.59 -8.87
CA THR A 66 6.27 10.17 -8.91
C THR A 66 7.74 10.07 -8.56
N ILE A 67 8.05 9.45 -7.42
CA ILE A 67 9.44 9.27 -6.96
C ILE A 67 10.05 7.97 -7.46
N MET A 68 9.23 6.95 -7.70
CA MET A 68 9.69 5.66 -8.23
C MET A 68 8.58 4.97 -9.00
N THR A 69 8.92 4.38 -10.14
CA THR A 69 7.99 3.62 -10.97
C THR A 69 7.87 2.17 -10.52
N ASN A 70 6.76 1.53 -10.88
CA ASN A 70 6.48 0.13 -10.57
C ASN A 70 7.51 -0.84 -11.14
N SER A 71 8.24 -0.45 -12.20
CA SER A 71 9.23 -1.28 -12.87
C SER A 71 10.41 -1.57 -11.95
N THR A 72 10.88 -0.56 -11.22
CA THR A 72 11.99 -0.68 -10.26
C THR A 72 11.59 -1.54 -9.07
N MET A 73 10.35 -1.37 -8.58
CA MET A 73 9.78 -2.23 -7.52
C MET A 73 9.72 -3.70 -7.95
N LYS A 74 9.25 -3.96 -9.18
CA LYS A 74 9.15 -5.31 -9.75
C LYS A 74 10.51 -5.95 -10.00
N GLN A 75 11.53 -5.16 -10.35
CA GLN A 75 12.88 -5.66 -10.60
C GLN A 75 13.48 -6.39 -9.37
N VAL A 76 13.22 -5.87 -8.17
CA VAL A 76 13.66 -6.49 -6.91
C VAL A 76 12.56 -7.26 -6.19
N ASN A 77 11.38 -7.40 -6.82
CA ASN A 77 10.18 -7.98 -6.21
C ASN A 77 9.90 -7.42 -4.80
N ALA A 78 9.97 -6.09 -4.69
CA ALA A 78 9.78 -5.39 -3.43
C ALA A 78 8.30 -5.37 -3.02
N SER A 79 8.07 -5.62 -1.73
CA SER A 79 6.74 -5.65 -1.11
C SER A 79 6.44 -4.40 -0.29
N ASN A 80 7.48 -3.69 0.14
CA ASN A 80 7.36 -2.47 0.93
C ASN A 80 8.51 -1.52 0.61
N TYR A 81 8.39 -0.26 1.01
CA TYR A 81 9.37 0.78 0.77
C TYR A 81 9.47 1.74 1.95
N VAL A 82 10.64 2.35 2.11
CA VAL A 82 10.89 3.38 3.11
C VAL A 82 11.71 4.49 2.47
N LEU A 83 11.22 5.73 2.56
CA LEU A 83 11.95 6.89 2.11
C LEU A 83 12.86 7.41 3.22
N SER A 84 14.09 7.77 2.85
CA SER A 84 15.02 8.50 3.72
C SER A 84 14.48 9.88 4.13
N ALA A 85 14.87 10.38 5.29
CA ALA A 85 14.41 11.66 5.80
C ALA A 85 14.86 12.86 4.94
N ASP A 86 16.02 12.73 4.29
CA ASP A 86 16.57 13.71 3.35
C ASP A 86 16.02 13.55 1.92
N LYS A 87 15.21 12.51 1.66
CA LYS A 87 14.57 12.20 0.39
C LYS A 87 15.54 11.93 -0.76
N TYR A 88 16.79 11.62 -0.46
CA TYR A 88 17.79 11.27 -1.48
C TYR A 88 17.80 9.77 -1.77
N PHE A 89 17.43 8.97 -0.78
CA PHE A 89 17.43 7.52 -0.91
C PHE A 89 16.07 6.90 -0.62
N ILE A 90 15.78 5.80 -1.29
CA ILE A 90 14.64 4.95 -0.98
C ILE A 90 15.13 3.51 -0.77
N ALA A 91 14.71 2.90 0.33
CA ALA A 91 14.98 1.52 0.65
C ALA A 91 13.78 0.66 0.27
N LEU A 92 14.00 -0.32 -0.60
CA LEU A 92 13.01 -1.29 -1.03
C LEU A 92 13.19 -2.59 -0.25
N GLU A 93 12.09 -3.06 0.34
CA GLU A 93 12.06 -4.29 1.13
C GLU A 93 11.55 -5.47 0.29
N SER A 94 12.41 -6.46 0.11
CA SER A 94 12.13 -7.70 -0.62
C SER A 94 12.34 -8.93 0.28
N ASN A 95 11.93 -10.11 -0.18
CA ASN A 95 12.10 -11.40 0.54
C ASN A 95 11.58 -11.39 1.99
N TYR A 96 10.38 -10.83 2.19
CA TYR A 96 9.73 -10.81 3.50
C TYR A 96 9.50 -12.22 4.05
N SER A 97 10.00 -12.49 5.25
CA SER A 97 9.76 -13.74 5.99
C SER A 97 9.35 -13.47 7.43
N LYS A 98 8.15 -13.94 7.79
CA LYS A 98 7.53 -13.70 9.09
C LYS A 98 8.16 -14.58 10.18
N LEU A 99 8.45 -13.99 11.34
CA LEU A 99 8.87 -14.73 12.54
C LEU A 99 7.81 -14.70 13.64
N TRP A 100 7.43 -13.49 14.08
CA TRP A 100 6.44 -13.26 15.15
C TRP A 100 5.52 -12.11 14.77
N ARG A 101 4.55 -11.76 15.64
CA ARG A 101 3.53 -10.72 15.35
C ARG A 101 4.10 -9.44 14.74
N TYR A 102 5.24 -8.95 15.23
CA TYR A 102 5.92 -7.76 14.70
C TYR A 102 7.38 -8.01 14.28
N SER A 103 7.87 -9.25 14.39
CA SER A 103 9.24 -9.60 13.99
C SER A 103 9.25 -10.32 12.65
N TYR A 104 10.18 -9.94 11.78
CA TYR A 104 10.36 -10.51 10.46
C TYR A 104 11.80 -10.29 9.98
N THR A 105 12.19 -11.01 8.95
CA THR A 105 13.44 -10.79 8.22
C THR A 105 13.11 -10.38 6.79
N ALA A 106 13.90 -9.48 6.21
CA ALA A 106 13.76 -9.05 4.84
C ALA A 106 15.13 -8.67 4.25
N SER A 107 15.20 -8.63 2.92
CA SER A 107 16.33 -8.09 2.16
C SER A 107 16.03 -6.63 1.79
N TYR A 108 17.03 -5.76 1.87
CA TYR A 108 16.87 -4.33 1.58
C TYR A 108 17.76 -3.91 0.41
N HIS A 109 17.17 -3.19 -0.53
CA HIS A 109 17.86 -2.58 -1.68
C HIS A 109 17.72 -1.07 -1.60
N ILE A 110 18.83 -0.35 -1.54
CA ILE A 110 18.84 1.11 -1.43
C ILE A 110 19.06 1.69 -2.83
N TYR A 111 18.18 2.60 -3.23
CA TYR A 111 18.24 3.33 -4.49
C TYR A 111 18.47 4.81 -4.22
N ASP A 112 19.29 5.42 -5.06
CA ASP A 112 19.49 6.87 -5.11
C ASP A 112 18.44 7.47 -6.04
N LEU A 113 17.67 8.46 -5.57
CA LEU A 113 16.60 9.10 -6.33
C LEU A 113 17.10 10.19 -7.28
N ILE A 114 18.35 10.65 -7.13
CA ILE A 114 18.97 11.68 -7.97
C ILE A 114 19.67 11.04 -9.17
N TYR A 115 20.38 9.94 -8.94
CA TYR A 115 21.26 9.33 -9.94
C TYR A 115 20.81 7.94 -10.42
N GLY A 116 19.79 7.36 -9.79
CA GLY A 116 19.32 5.98 -10.02
C GLY A 116 18.24 5.84 -11.09
#